data_AF-A0A5B7BCK1-F1
#
_entry.id   AF-A0A5B7BCK1-F1
#
_cell.length_a   1.000
_cell.length_b   1.000
_cell.length_c   1.000
_cell.angle_alpha   90.00
_cell.angle_beta   90.00
_cell.angle_gamma   90.00
#
_symmetry.space_group_name_H-M   'P 1'
#
loop_
_entity.id
_entity.type
_entity.pdbx_description
1 polymer ?
#
loop_
_entity_poly.entity_id
_entity_poly.type
_entity_poly.pdbx_seq_one_letter_code
_entity_poly.pdbx_strand_id
1 'polypeptide(L)'
;MSSLSSKFSGTICLYFILFLCFSCKVVTVGTTEFDFGTLTLTSLKLLGDAHLNNGSVKLTRDLAVPNSGTGRVLYSKPVRFRQPGSQTLASFSTFFSLSVTNLNPSSIGGGLAFVISPDDESVGDAGAYLGLMEQDGTPNGVVAVEFDTLMDVQFKDINGNHVGMDL
;
A
#
# COMPACT_ATOMS: atom_id res chain seq x y z
N MET A 1 5.94 -50.73 58.75
CA MET A 1 5.30 -50.18 57.55
C MET A 1 5.52 -48.67 57.55
N SER A 2 6.57 -48.20 56.89
CA SER A 2 6.90 -46.77 56.81
C SER A 2 6.21 -46.16 55.60
N SER A 3 5.26 -45.24 55.80
CA SER A 3 4.62 -44.54 54.70
C SER A 3 5.59 -43.51 54.11
N LEU A 4 5.91 -43.67 52.83
CA LEU A 4 6.63 -42.67 52.06
C LEU A 4 5.62 -41.58 51.69
N SER A 5 5.63 -40.46 52.42
CA SER A 5 4.84 -39.29 52.03
C SER A 5 5.50 -38.62 50.81
N SER A 6 4.90 -38.81 49.63
CA SER A 6 5.35 -38.13 48.41
C SER A 6 5.00 -36.65 48.50
N LYS A 7 5.96 -35.81 48.92
CA LYS A 7 5.88 -34.35 48.78
C LYS A 7 6.18 -33.96 47.33
N PHE A 8 5.31 -34.34 46.42
CA PHE A 8 5.35 -33.93 45.01
C PHE A 8 4.02 -33.24 44.71
N SER A 9 3.95 -31.90 44.78
CA SER A 9 2.77 -31.22 44.22
C SER A 9 2.93 -29.71 44.04
N GLY A 10 3.49 -28.97 45.01
CA GLY A 10 3.44 -27.51 44.98
C GLY A 10 4.41 -26.84 43.99
N THR A 11 5.69 -27.19 44.07
CA THR A 11 6.75 -26.45 43.36
C THR A 11 6.71 -26.66 41.84
N ILE A 12 6.42 -27.89 41.39
CA ILE A 12 6.29 -28.21 39.96
C ILE A 12 5.09 -27.51 39.35
N CYS A 13 3.97 -27.45 40.08
CA CYS A 13 2.78 -26.71 39.65
C CYS A 13 3.06 -25.21 39.53
N LEU A 14 3.84 -24.64 40.46
CA LEU A 14 4.26 -23.24 40.40
C LEU A 14 5.15 -22.94 39.17
N TYR A 15 6.13 -23.79 38.85
CA TYR A 15 6.95 -23.63 37.64
C TYR A 15 6.13 -23.79 36.36
N PHE A 16 5.15 -24.69 36.35
CA PHE A 16 4.26 -24.89 35.19
C PHE A 16 3.34 -23.68 34.96
N ILE A 17 2.78 -23.11 36.03
CA ILE A 17 1.99 -21.86 35.98
C ILE A 17 2.87 -20.68 35.56
N LEU A 18 4.09 -20.57 36.10
CA LEU A 18 5.04 -19.51 35.71
C LEU A 18 5.43 -19.63 34.23
N PHE A 19 5.63 -20.86 33.72
CA PHE A 19 5.93 -21.15 32.32
C PHE A 19 4.76 -20.82 31.38
N LEU A 20 3.51 -21.11 31.79
CA LEU A 20 2.31 -20.67 31.07
C LEU A 20 2.13 -19.14 31.09
N CYS A 21 2.45 -18.48 32.20
CA CYS A 21 2.40 -17.01 32.30
C CYS A 21 3.53 -16.32 31.50
N PHE A 22 4.69 -16.98 31.34
CA PHE A 22 5.84 -16.47 30.58
C PHE A 22 5.84 -16.88 29.10
N SER A 23 4.80 -17.60 28.65
CA SER A 23 4.53 -17.80 27.22
C SER A 23 3.96 -16.51 26.60
N CYS A 24 4.66 -15.39 26.81
CA CYS A 24 4.44 -14.17 26.09
C CYS A 24 4.71 -14.49 24.62
N LYS A 25 3.66 -14.49 23.81
CA LYS A 25 3.84 -14.56 22.36
C LYS A 25 4.56 -13.28 21.97
N VAL A 26 5.88 -13.36 21.81
CA VAL A 26 6.66 -12.32 21.16
C VAL A 26 6.13 -12.26 19.73
N VAL A 27 5.29 -11.27 19.48
CA VAL A 27 4.81 -10.99 18.13
C VAL A 27 5.98 -10.36 17.39
N THR A 28 6.67 -11.17 16.59
CA THR A 28 7.66 -10.66 15.65
C THR A 28 6.91 -9.88 14.57
N VAL A 29 6.96 -8.55 14.65
CA VAL A 29 6.50 -7.69 13.56
C VAL A 29 7.60 -7.73 12.49
N GLY A 30 7.35 -8.46 11.40
CA GLY A 30 8.24 -8.43 10.25
C GLY A 30 8.21 -7.05 9.59
N THR A 31 9.37 -6.44 9.40
CA THR A 31 9.51 -5.23 8.59
C THR A 31 9.43 -5.60 7.11
N THR A 32 8.65 -4.84 6.34
CA THR A 32 8.70 -4.89 4.87
C THR A 32 9.53 -3.73 4.39
N GLU A 33 10.61 -4.03 3.69
CA GLU A 33 11.53 -3.05 3.13
C GLU A 33 11.90 -3.50 1.71
N PHE A 34 11.88 -2.57 0.78
CA PHE A 34 12.32 -2.77 -0.59
C PHE A 34 12.72 -1.42 -1.18
N ASP A 35 13.61 -1.47 -2.16
CA ASP A 35 13.95 -0.33 -3.02
C ASP A 35 13.75 -0.70 -4.49
N PHE A 36 13.73 0.29 -5.38
CA PHE A 36 13.55 0.04 -6.82
C PHE A 36 14.68 -0.78 -7.47
N GLY A 37 15.88 -0.78 -6.89
CA GLY A 37 17.00 -1.56 -7.39
C GLY A 37 16.89 -3.06 -7.10
N THR A 38 16.15 -3.42 -6.04
CA THR A 38 15.89 -4.78 -5.58
C THR A 38 14.57 -5.34 -6.10
N LEU A 39 13.68 -4.49 -6.62
CA LEU A 39 12.41 -4.91 -7.20
C LEU A 39 12.63 -5.69 -8.50
N THR A 40 12.10 -6.90 -8.53
CA THR A 40 11.99 -7.76 -9.72
C THR A 40 10.59 -7.68 -10.31
N LEU A 41 10.41 -8.18 -11.54
CA LEU A 41 9.08 -8.35 -12.13
C LEU A 41 8.13 -9.16 -11.25
N THR A 42 8.65 -10.12 -10.47
CA THR A 42 7.82 -10.94 -9.56
C THR A 42 7.40 -10.23 -8.28
N SER A 43 8.07 -9.12 -7.91
CA SER A 43 7.70 -8.32 -6.73
C SER A 43 6.69 -7.21 -7.02
N LEU A 44 6.32 -7.00 -8.30
CA LEU A 44 5.39 -5.96 -8.71
C LEU A 44 4.17 -6.58 -9.42
N LYS A 45 3.01 -5.99 -9.17
CA LYS A 45 1.78 -6.22 -9.93
C LYS A 45 1.50 -4.97 -10.74
N LEU A 46 1.47 -5.11 -12.06
CA LEU A 46 1.21 -4.03 -13.00
C LEU A 46 -0.19 -4.21 -13.56
N LEU A 47 -1.03 -3.18 -13.43
CA LEU A 47 -2.42 -3.19 -13.84
C LEU A 47 -2.71 -2.05 -14.83
N GLY A 48 -3.71 -2.23 -15.67
CA GLY A 48 -4.09 -1.26 -16.69
C GLY A 48 -2.95 -1.00 -17.68
N ASP A 49 -2.63 0.27 -17.89
CA ASP A 49 -1.57 0.71 -18.81
C ASP A 49 -0.15 0.61 -18.23
N ALA A 50 -0.02 0.20 -16.96
CA ALA A 50 1.27 0.19 -16.29
C ALA A 50 2.23 -0.84 -16.90
N HIS A 51 3.47 -0.43 -17.15
CA HIS A 51 4.51 -1.29 -17.70
C HIS A 51 5.91 -0.86 -17.24
N LEU A 52 6.89 -1.76 -17.36
CA LEU A 52 8.30 -1.42 -17.16
C LEU A 52 8.93 -0.95 -18.48
N ASN A 53 9.74 0.08 -18.40
CA ASN A 53 10.52 0.59 -19.52
C ASN A 53 11.90 1.04 -19.00
N ASN A 54 12.97 0.39 -19.46
CA ASN A 54 14.36 0.76 -19.19
C ASN A 54 14.67 1.07 -17.71
N GLY A 55 14.20 0.20 -16.79
CA GLY A 55 14.43 0.36 -15.35
C GLY A 55 13.53 1.39 -14.66
N SER A 56 12.55 1.96 -15.37
CA SER A 56 11.51 2.83 -14.82
C SER A 56 10.14 2.16 -14.91
N VAL A 57 9.25 2.49 -13.97
CA VAL A 57 7.82 2.21 -14.10
C VAL A 57 7.17 3.34 -14.89
N LYS A 58 6.36 2.96 -15.88
CA LYS A 58 5.45 3.84 -16.60
C LYS A 58 4.03 3.49 -16.17
N LEU A 59 3.29 4.46 -15.64
CA LEU A 59 1.89 4.25 -15.22
C LEU A 59 0.91 4.37 -16.40
N THR A 60 1.27 5.15 -17.42
CA THR A 60 0.46 5.38 -18.62
C THR A 60 1.27 5.16 -19.89
N ARG A 61 0.58 5.05 -21.04
CA ARG A 61 1.23 4.83 -22.34
C ARG A 61 1.82 6.13 -22.90
N ASP A 62 3.00 6.02 -23.50
CA ASP A 62 3.69 7.11 -24.19
C ASP A 62 3.10 7.30 -25.61
N LEU A 63 1.96 8.01 -25.72
CA LEU A 63 1.25 8.23 -26.98
C LEU A 63 1.27 9.71 -27.40
N ALA A 64 1.49 9.97 -28.69
CA ALA A 64 1.43 11.32 -29.28
C ALA A 64 -0.01 11.77 -29.62
N VAL A 65 -0.99 10.91 -29.44
CA VAL A 65 -2.42 11.18 -29.67
C VAL A 65 -3.15 11.31 -28.33
N PRO A 66 -4.28 12.03 -28.26
CA PRO A 66 -5.09 12.07 -27.05
C PRO A 66 -5.50 10.66 -26.60
N ASN A 67 -5.32 10.37 -25.31
CA ASN A 67 -5.67 9.10 -24.70
C ASN A 67 -6.16 9.35 -23.26
N SER A 68 -7.19 8.63 -22.84
CA SER A 68 -7.59 8.55 -21.43
C SER A 68 -7.15 7.20 -20.91
N GLY A 69 -6.02 7.17 -20.20
CA GLY A 69 -5.37 5.95 -19.72
C GLY A 69 -5.18 5.98 -18.22
N THR A 70 -5.21 4.80 -17.62
CA THR A 70 -5.00 4.59 -16.19
C THR A 70 -4.18 3.34 -16.00
N GLY A 71 -3.28 3.37 -15.02
CA GLY A 71 -2.45 2.24 -14.69
C GLY A 71 -1.95 2.33 -13.27
N ARG A 72 -1.76 1.17 -12.67
CA ARG A 72 -1.42 1.03 -11.26
C ARG A 72 -0.29 0.03 -11.11
N VAL A 73 0.66 0.33 -10.23
CA VAL A 73 1.70 -0.60 -9.82
C VAL A 73 1.63 -0.80 -8.32
N LEU A 74 1.52 -2.06 -7.91
CA LEU A 74 1.45 -2.47 -6.50
C LEU A 74 2.60 -3.41 -6.18
N TYR A 75 3.05 -3.37 -4.93
CA TYR A 75 3.95 -4.39 -4.41
C TYR A 75 3.18 -5.71 -4.25
N SER A 76 3.70 -6.80 -4.81
CA SER A 76 2.95 -8.06 -4.95
C SER A 76 2.70 -8.80 -3.63
N LYS A 77 3.39 -8.43 -2.55
CA LYS A 77 3.18 -9.00 -1.21
C LYS A 77 2.43 -7.98 -0.35
N PRO A 78 1.20 -8.27 0.10
CA PRO A 78 0.43 -7.35 0.94
C PRO A 78 1.18 -6.92 2.20
N VAL A 79 1.19 -5.60 2.46
CA VAL A 79 1.78 -5.02 3.68
C VAL A 79 0.70 -4.91 4.75
N ARG A 80 0.94 -5.50 5.92
CA ARG A 80 -0.02 -5.52 7.01
C ARG A 80 0.10 -4.28 7.90
N PHE A 81 -0.81 -3.32 7.73
CA PHE A 81 -0.86 -2.10 8.55
C PHE A 81 -1.46 -2.29 9.96
N ARG A 82 -2.33 -3.28 10.13
CA ARG A 82 -2.98 -3.60 11.41
C ARG A 82 -2.98 -5.11 11.65
N GLN A 83 -2.68 -5.51 12.89
CA GLN A 83 -2.77 -6.91 13.31
C GLN A 83 -4.03 -7.12 14.15
N PRO A 84 -4.91 -8.08 13.79
CA PRO A 84 -6.09 -8.39 14.59
C PRO A 84 -5.72 -8.72 16.04
N GLY A 85 -6.36 -8.05 17.01
CA GLY A 85 -6.13 -8.25 18.44
C GLY A 85 -4.93 -7.48 19.03
N SER A 86 -4.20 -6.71 18.23
CA SER A 86 -3.16 -5.78 18.72
C SER A 86 -3.61 -4.33 18.56
N GLN A 87 -3.23 -3.46 19.50
CA GLN A 87 -3.38 -2.01 19.37
C GLN A 87 -2.21 -1.37 18.60
N THR A 88 -1.19 -2.15 18.24
CA THR A 88 -0.02 -1.65 17.51
C THR A 88 -0.36 -1.40 16.05
N LEU A 89 -0.14 -0.16 15.59
CA LEU A 89 -0.23 0.24 14.19
C LEU A 89 1.15 0.17 13.53
N ALA A 90 1.19 -0.14 12.24
CA ALA A 90 2.42 0.00 11.46
C ALA A 90 2.74 1.47 11.23
N SER A 91 4.01 1.83 11.33
CA SER A 91 4.56 3.07 10.78
C SER A 91 5.24 2.73 9.46
N PHE A 92 5.20 3.66 8.50
CA PHE A 92 5.85 3.47 7.21
C PHE A 92 6.54 4.77 6.76
N SER A 93 7.50 4.62 5.86
CA SER A 93 8.13 5.69 5.13
C SER A 93 8.34 5.21 3.69
N THR A 94 8.19 6.11 2.73
CA THR A 94 8.42 5.83 1.32
C THR A 94 9.12 7.04 0.70
N PHE A 95 9.96 6.78 -0.28
CA PHE A 95 10.62 7.79 -1.09
C PHE A 95 10.69 7.28 -2.53
N PHE A 96 10.33 8.14 -3.47
CA PHE A 96 10.42 7.86 -4.88
C PHE A 96 10.70 9.14 -5.65
N SER A 97 11.25 8.99 -6.85
CA SER A 97 11.40 10.06 -7.83
C SER A 97 10.40 9.83 -8.95
N LEU A 98 9.78 10.89 -9.42
CA LEU A 98 8.80 10.87 -10.50
C LEU A 98 9.16 11.89 -11.57
N SER A 99 8.69 11.65 -12.78
CA SER A 99 8.73 12.61 -13.88
C SER A 99 7.41 12.55 -14.63
N VAL A 100 6.76 13.70 -14.77
CA VAL A 100 5.57 13.86 -15.59
C VAL A 100 5.99 14.60 -16.85
N THR A 101 5.82 13.94 -18.00
CA THR A 101 6.15 14.52 -19.31
C THR A 101 4.93 14.45 -20.20
N ASN A 102 4.61 15.57 -20.84
CA ASN A 102 3.50 15.64 -21.77
C ASN A 102 4.02 15.52 -23.21
N LEU A 103 3.70 14.40 -23.87
CA LEU A 103 4.08 14.15 -25.27
C LEU A 103 3.14 14.83 -26.27
N ASN A 104 1.93 15.17 -25.85
CA ASN A 104 0.94 15.86 -26.66
C ASN A 104 0.49 17.13 -25.94
N PRO A 105 0.87 18.33 -26.39
CA PRO A 105 0.51 19.59 -25.71
C PRO A 105 -1.00 19.81 -25.51
N SER A 106 -1.84 19.11 -26.27
CA SER A 106 -3.31 19.14 -26.14
C SER A 106 -3.85 18.14 -25.11
N SER A 107 -3.04 17.17 -24.68
CA SER A 107 -3.38 16.29 -23.57
C SER A 107 -3.27 17.10 -22.27
N ILE A 108 -4.32 17.02 -21.48
CA ILE A 108 -4.40 17.59 -20.13
C ILE A 108 -4.16 16.45 -19.15
N GLY A 109 -3.65 16.77 -17.96
CA GLY A 109 -3.25 15.77 -16.98
C GLY A 109 -4.37 14.85 -16.50
N GLY A 110 -4.01 13.99 -15.55
CA GLY A 110 -4.79 13.85 -14.31
C GLY A 110 -3.76 14.08 -13.21
N GLY A 111 -2.81 13.16 -13.11
CA GLY A 111 -1.69 13.26 -12.17
C GLY A 111 -1.16 11.87 -11.89
N LEU A 112 -0.64 11.67 -10.67
CA LEU A 112 -0.34 10.36 -10.12
C LEU A 112 -0.54 10.37 -8.61
N ALA A 113 -0.67 9.19 -8.01
CA ALA A 113 -0.72 9.08 -6.56
C ALA A 113 0.14 7.91 -6.04
N PHE A 114 0.69 8.08 -4.84
CA PHE A 114 1.11 6.96 -4.01
C PHE A 114 -0.12 6.41 -3.29
N VAL A 115 -0.35 5.10 -3.34
CA VAL A 115 -1.56 4.47 -2.82
C VAL A 115 -1.28 3.38 -1.80
N ILE A 116 -2.13 3.31 -0.78
CA ILE A 116 -2.34 2.14 0.07
C ILE A 116 -3.73 1.62 -0.27
N SER A 117 -3.81 0.46 -0.93
CA SER A 117 -5.07 -0.12 -1.39
C SER A 117 -5.42 -1.40 -0.61
N PRO A 118 -6.70 -1.64 -0.32
CA PRO A 118 -7.14 -2.88 0.34
C PRO A 118 -7.22 -4.08 -0.62
N ASP A 119 -7.16 -3.83 -1.93
CA ASP A 119 -7.16 -4.84 -2.98
C ASP A 119 -5.97 -4.62 -3.93
N ASP A 120 -5.73 -5.60 -4.79
CA ASP A 120 -4.67 -5.55 -5.78
C ASP A 120 -5.17 -5.82 -7.22
N GLU A 121 -6.47 -5.69 -7.47
CA GLU A 121 -7.08 -5.97 -8.77
C GLU A 121 -7.69 -4.73 -9.43
N SER A 122 -8.08 -3.73 -8.62
CA SER A 122 -8.68 -2.50 -9.11
C SER A 122 -7.65 -1.56 -9.73
N VAL A 123 -8.07 -0.86 -10.78
CA VAL A 123 -7.28 0.20 -11.42
C VAL A 123 -7.91 1.57 -11.19
N GLY A 124 -9.24 1.65 -11.06
CA GLY A 124 -9.97 2.92 -10.99
C GLY A 124 -10.03 3.63 -12.34
N ASP A 125 -10.80 4.71 -12.41
CA ASP A 125 -11.01 5.48 -13.63
C ASP A 125 -9.87 6.48 -13.93
N ALA A 126 -9.73 6.83 -15.21
CA ALA A 126 -8.70 7.75 -15.71
C ALA A 126 -9.07 9.23 -15.49
N GLY A 127 -8.14 10.12 -15.80
CA GLY A 127 -8.33 11.57 -15.71
C GLY A 127 -8.40 12.05 -14.27
N ALA A 128 -9.43 12.82 -13.94
CA ALA A 128 -9.67 13.44 -12.63
C ALA A 128 -9.77 12.43 -11.46
N TYR A 129 -10.02 11.15 -11.76
CA TYR A 129 -10.11 10.11 -10.74
C TYR A 129 -8.74 9.51 -10.37
N LEU A 130 -7.66 9.82 -11.10
CA LEU A 130 -6.28 9.38 -10.84
C LEU A 130 -6.08 7.85 -10.71
N GLY A 131 -7.03 7.04 -11.19
CA GLY A 131 -7.05 5.60 -10.90
C GLY A 131 -7.26 5.31 -9.42
N LEU A 132 -7.87 6.22 -8.65
CA LEU A 132 -8.12 6.10 -7.22
C LEU A 132 -9.53 5.67 -6.88
N MET A 133 -10.50 5.77 -7.80
CA MET A 133 -11.86 5.29 -7.59
C MET A 133 -12.57 5.10 -8.93
N GLU A 134 -13.68 4.40 -8.91
CA GLU A 134 -14.59 4.29 -10.05
C GLU A 134 -15.55 5.49 -10.04
N GLN A 135 -15.96 5.97 -11.21
CA GLN A 135 -16.86 7.11 -11.37
C GLN A 135 -18.26 6.85 -10.77
N ASP A 136 -18.64 5.60 -10.59
CA ASP A 136 -19.91 5.21 -9.95
C ASP A 136 -19.96 5.52 -8.43
N GLY A 137 -18.84 6.01 -7.87
CA GLY A 137 -18.73 6.43 -6.48
C GLY A 137 -18.56 5.27 -5.51
N THR A 138 -18.21 4.08 -6.00
CA THR A 138 -17.92 2.92 -5.16
C THR A 138 -16.69 3.22 -4.29
N PRO A 139 -16.84 3.27 -2.94
CA PRO A 139 -15.71 3.46 -2.06
C PRO A 139 -14.79 2.26 -2.17
N ASN A 140 -13.51 2.50 -2.46
CA ASN A 140 -12.52 1.44 -2.57
C ASN A 140 -11.51 1.42 -1.42
N GLY A 141 -11.72 2.25 -0.38
CA GLY A 141 -10.92 2.25 0.86
C GLY A 141 -9.44 2.56 0.64
N VAL A 142 -9.11 3.24 -0.46
CA VAL A 142 -7.74 3.64 -0.81
C VAL A 142 -7.36 4.87 0.00
N VAL A 143 -6.15 4.84 0.58
CA VAL A 143 -5.50 6.05 1.10
C VAL A 143 -4.46 6.49 0.07
N ALA A 144 -4.50 7.76 -0.33
CA ALA A 144 -3.62 8.29 -1.36
C ALA A 144 -2.90 9.56 -0.94
N VAL A 145 -1.70 9.73 -1.48
CA VAL A 145 -1.04 11.04 -1.58
C VAL A 145 -0.91 11.34 -3.07
N GLU A 146 -1.70 12.29 -3.55
CA GLU A 146 -1.79 12.66 -4.95
C GLU A 146 -0.81 13.79 -5.32
N PHE A 147 -0.40 13.78 -6.58
CA PHE A 147 0.34 14.84 -7.26
C PHE A 147 -0.50 15.22 -8.47
N ASP A 148 -1.49 16.07 -8.23
CA ASP A 148 -2.46 16.50 -9.22
C ASP A 148 -1.86 17.58 -10.13
N THR A 149 -2.15 17.47 -11.42
CA THR A 149 -1.67 18.31 -12.50
C THR A 149 -2.80 18.97 -13.30
N LEU A 150 -4.04 18.78 -12.87
CA LEU A 150 -5.24 19.35 -13.44
C LEU A 150 -6.04 20.08 -12.36
N MET A 151 -6.97 20.93 -12.77
CA MET A 151 -7.95 21.53 -11.86
C MET A 151 -9.31 20.95 -12.21
N ASP A 152 -9.83 20.10 -11.35
CA ASP A 152 -11.13 19.47 -11.44
C ASP A 152 -12.08 20.09 -10.41
N VAL A 153 -12.90 21.05 -10.87
CA VAL A 153 -13.86 21.77 -10.01
C VAL A 153 -14.81 20.83 -9.28
N GLN A 154 -15.11 19.65 -9.84
CA GLN A 154 -15.95 18.63 -9.20
C GLN A 154 -15.34 18.06 -7.92
N PHE A 155 -14.01 18.02 -7.83
CA PHE A 155 -13.25 17.56 -6.66
C PHE A 155 -12.81 18.70 -5.74
N LYS A 156 -13.10 19.94 -6.12
CA LYS A 156 -12.82 21.17 -5.36
C LYS A 156 -11.32 21.47 -5.23
N ASP A 157 -10.58 21.15 -6.27
CA ASP A 157 -9.15 21.43 -6.35
C ASP A 157 -8.86 22.91 -6.13
N ILE A 158 -7.77 23.18 -5.42
CA ILE A 158 -7.41 24.52 -4.99
C ILE A 158 -6.83 25.37 -6.13
N ASN A 159 -6.24 24.74 -7.15
CA ASN A 159 -5.58 25.36 -8.30
C ASN A 159 -5.30 24.30 -9.39
N GLY A 160 -4.53 24.66 -10.43
CA GLY A 160 -4.15 23.75 -11.52
C GLY A 160 -3.05 22.73 -11.21
N ASN A 161 -2.49 22.71 -10.01
CA ASN A 161 -1.55 21.70 -9.57
C ASN A 161 -1.32 21.71 -8.04
N HIS A 162 -1.45 20.56 -7.41
CA HIS A 162 -1.29 20.47 -5.96
C HIS A 162 -0.85 19.09 -5.49
N VAL A 163 -0.55 19.00 -4.21
CA VAL A 163 -0.33 17.73 -3.51
C VAL A 163 -1.43 17.59 -2.47
N GLY A 164 -2.17 16.49 -2.55
CA GLY A 164 -3.34 16.21 -1.74
C GLY A 164 -3.21 14.91 -0.93
N MET A 165 -4.15 14.72 -0.01
CA MET A 165 -4.30 13.48 0.75
C MET A 165 -5.76 13.03 0.68
N ASP A 166 -5.98 11.87 0.09
CA ASP A 166 -7.32 11.31 -0.14
C ASP A 166 -7.57 10.11 0.76
N LEU A 167 -8.79 10.04 1.31
CA LEU A 167 -9.20 9.11 2.37
C LEU A 167 -10.57 8.49 2.13
#